data_AF-A0A6H1ZGX4-F1
#
_entry.id   AF-A0A6H1ZGX4-F1
#
_cell.length_a   1.000
_cell.length_b   1.000
_cell.length_c   1.000
_cell.angle_alpha   90.00
_cell.angle_beta   90.00
_cell.angle_gamma   90.00
#
_symmetry.space_group_name_H-M   'P 1'
#
loop_
_entity.id
_entity.type
_entity.pdbx_description
1 polymer ?
#
loop_
_entity_poly.entity_id
_entity_poly.type
_entity_poly.pdbx_seq_one_letter_code
_entity_poly.pdbx_strand_id
1 'polypeptide(L)'
;MSKTTSKLDFEYFSKKVRYYIKQFGLSDYEIVLIHKDLEDEGEPLSNSTAGVKMNANSKSATFYLNKDWGDGELDRKALERAAIHEVGHILLCDYYWCAATRFGITSEQIGGVEHAIIRRLENFILRT
;
A
#
# COMPACT_ATOMS: atom_id res chain seq x y z
N MET A 1 -13.61 -9.57 -18.36
CA MET A 1 -12.23 -9.46 -18.85
C MET A 1 -11.50 -8.70 -17.76
N SER A 2 -10.42 -9.28 -17.23
CA SER A 2 -9.59 -8.56 -16.26
C SER A 2 -9.09 -7.25 -16.88
N LYS A 3 -9.11 -6.17 -16.08
CA LYS A 3 -8.57 -4.87 -16.49
C LYS A 3 -7.08 -4.85 -16.22
N THR A 4 -6.33 -4.21 -17.10
CA THR A 4 -4.89 -4.03 -16.95
C THR A 4 -4.55 -2.58 -16.66
N THR A 5 -3.59 -2.36 -15.76
CA THR A 5 -3.11 -1.01 -15.46
C THR A 5 -2.11 -0.56 -16.52
N SER A 6 -2.29 0.67 -17.01
CA SER A 6 -1.40 1.29 -17.98
C SER A 6 -0.22 2.00 -17.32
N LYS A 7 0.74 2.46 -18.13
CA LYS A 7 1.83 3.33 -17.67
C LYS A 7 1.30 4.63 -17.04
N LEU A 8 0.22 5.20 -17.59
CA LEU A 8 -0.37 6.44 -17.06
C LEU A 8 -1.03 6.20 -15.69
N ASP A 9 -1.62 5.03 -15.49
CA ASP A 9 -2.18 4.63 -14.20
C ASP A 9 -1.06 4.48 -13.16
N PHE A 10 0.05 3.86 -13.54
CA PHE A 10 1.24 3.76 -12.70
C PHE A 10 1.86 5.12 -12.36
N GLU A 11 1.95 6.03 -13.33
CA GLU A 11 2.42 7.41 -13.08
C GLU A 11 1.51 8.15 -12.12
N TYR A 12 0.18 7.99 -12.27
CA TYR A 12 -0.81 8.59 -11.37
C TYR A 12 -0.71 8.02 -9.95
N PHE A 13 -0.68 6.69 -9.82
CA PHE A 13 -0.47 6.00 -8.55
C PHE A 13 0.84 6.48 -7.88
N SER A 14 1.94 6.51 -8.62
CA SER A 14 3.26 6.95 -8.13
C SER A 14 3.23 8.38 -7.61
N LYS A 15 2.54 9.28 -8.34
CA LYS A 15 2.36 10.67 -7.91
C LYS A 15 1.57 10.74 -6.59
N LYS A 16 0.55 9.91 -6.42
CA LYS A 16 -0.27 9.86 -5.21
C LYS A 16 0.48 9.27 -4.01
N VAL A 17 1.23 8.18 -4.20
CA VAL A 17 2.12 7.63 -3.16
C VAL A 17 3.06 8.72 -2.65
N ARG A 18 3.80 9.39 -3.55
CA ARG A 18 4.72 10.47 -3.17
C ARG A 18 4.02 11.65 -2.49
N TYR A 19 2.82 11.98 -2.93
CA TYR A 19 1.99 13.01 -2.28
C TYR A 19 1.69 12.65 -0.83
N TYR A 20 1.20 11.43 -0.56
CA TYR A 20 0.84 11.01 0.79
C TYR A 20 2.05 10.76 1.70
N ILE A 21 3.16 10.24 1.18
CA ILE A 21 4.44 10.19 1.90
C ILE A 21 4.80 11.58 2.44
N LYS A 22 4.68 12.61 1.60
CA LYS A 22 4.91 14.00 2.02
C LYS A 22 3.87 14.49 3.03
N GLN A 23 2.59 14.17 2.84
CA GLN A 23 1.52 14.63 3.76
C GLN A 23 1.67 14.02 5.17
N PHE A 24 2.07 12.75 5.27
CA PHE A 24 2.27 12.07 6.55
C PHE A 24 3.63 12.33 7.17
N GLY A 25 4.52 13.06 6.50
CA GLY A 25 5.85 13.37 7.03
C GLY A 25 6.83 12.19 7.02
N LEU A 26 6.61 11.19 6.17
CA LEU A 26 7.41 9.95 6.06
C LEU A 26 8.67 10.17 5.19
N SER A 27 9.33 11.33 5.34
CA SER A 27 10.49 11.72 4.50
C SER A 27 11.77 10.96 4.83
N ASP A 28 11.77 10.20 5.92
CA ASP A 28 12.86 9.34 6.36
C ASP A 28 12.86 7.96 5.69
N TYR A 29 11.83 7.63 4.90
CA TYR A 29 11.78 6.41 4.11
C TYR A 29 12.34 6.59 2.69
N GLU A 30 13.21 5.69 2.27
CA GLU A 30 13.61 5.54 0.87
C GLU A 30 12.53 4.78 0.08
N ILE A 31 12.00 5.40 -0.98
CA ILE A 31 10.83 4.90 -1.71
C ILE A 31 11.21 4.43 -3.13
N VAL A 32 10.92 3.17 -3.41
CA VAL A 32 10.99 2.55 -4.75
C VAL A 32 9.57 2.24 -5.23
N LEU A 33 9.28 2.45 -6.52
CA LEU A 33 7.99 2.12 -7.11
C LEU A 33 8.18 1.23 -8.35
N ILE A 34 7.39 0.16 -8.44
CA ILE A 34 7.51 -0.87 -9.48
C ILE A 34 6.13 -1.18 -10.07
N HIS A 35 6.06 -1.30 -11.40
CA HIS A 35 4.88 -1.75 -12.14
C HIS A 35 5.14 -3.16 -12.69
N LYS A 36 4.61 -4.19 -12.01
CA LYS A 36 4.85 -5.60 -12.35
C LYS A 36 3.60 -6.45 -12.16
N ASP A 37 3.61 -7.65 -12.73
CA ASP A 37 2.62 -8.66 -12.36
C ASP A 37 2.96 -9.19 -10.96
N LEU A 38 1.97 -9.29 -10.08
CA LEU A 38 2.16 -9.80 -8.72
C LEU A 38 1.85 -11.31 -8.60
N GLU A 39 1.27 -11.94 -9.63
CA GLU A 39 0.94 -13.37 -9.61
C GLU A 39 2.12 -14.27 -10.01
N ASP A 40 3.08 -13.76 -10.80
CA ASP A 40 4.12 -14.57 -11.43
C ASP A 40 5.27 -15.03 -10.50
N GLU A 41 5.34 -14.58 -9.24
CA GLU A 41 6.59 -14.71 -8.46
C GLU A 41 6.49 -15.40 -7.10
N GLY A 42 5.48 -16.25 -6.84
CA GLY A 42 5.37 -16.93 -5.53
C GLY A 42 5.35 -15.95 -4.34
N GLU A 43 5.05 -14.69 -4.64
CA GLU A 43 5.01 -13.58 -3.71
C GLU A 43 3.70 -13.68 -2.92
N PRO A 44 3.70 -13.43 -1.60
CA PRO A 44 2.50 -13.50 -0.76
C PRO A 44 1.44 -12.42 -1.07
N LEU A 45 1.58 -11.70 -2.19
CA LEU A 45 0.71 -10.62 -2.65
C LEU A 45 -0.24 -11.06 -3.80
N SER A 46 -0.26 -12.34 -4.16
CA SER A 46 -1.17 -12.84 -5.20
C SER A 46 -2.63 -12.49 -4.85
N ASN A 47 -3.36 -11.95 -5.84
CA ASN A 47 -4.68 -11.31 -5.74
C ASN A 47 -4.75 -9.85 -5.23
N SER A 48 -3.62 -9.15 -5.04
CA SER A 48 -3.64 -7.73 -4.66
C SER A 48 -3.46 -6.81 -5.87
N THR A 49 -4.24 -5.72 -5.96
CA THR A 49 -4.15 -4.72 -7.04
C THR A 49 -2.94 -3.78 -6.87
N ALA A 50 -2.49 -3.62 -5.63
CA ALA A 50 -1.28 -2.91 -5.24
C ALA A 50 -0.69 -3.57 -3.99
N GLY A 51 0.53 -3.21 -3.62
CA GLY A 51 1.14 -3.70 -2.39
C GLY A 51 2.36 -2.88 -1.99
N VAL A 52 2.79 -3.04 -0.75
CA VAL A 52 4.04 -2.48 -0.25
C VAL A 52 4.85 -3.51 0.50
N LYS A 53 6.15 -3.57 0.21
CA LYS A 53 7.14 -4.26 1.02
C LYS A 53 8.00 -3.23 1.72
N MET A 54 8.22 -3.42 3.01
CA MET A 54 8.96 -2.47 3.82
C MET A 54 10.02 -3.17 4.67
N ASN A 55 11.11 -2.46 4.89
CA ASN A 55 12.16 -2.84 5.83
C ASN A 55 12.28 -1.71 6.87
N ALA A 56 11.80 -1.98 8.08
CA ALA A 56 11.80 -1.00 9.16
C ALA A 56 13.22 -0.62 9.61
N ASN A 57 14.18 -1.54 9.52
CA ASN A 57 15.56 -1.28 9.94
C ASN A 57 16.28 -0.32 9.00
N SER A 58 16.12 -0.51 7.68
CA SER A 58 16.74 0.36 6.67
C SER A 58 15.86 1.55 6.27
N LYS A 59 14.65 1.67 6.84
CA LYS A 59 13.63 2.63 6.42
C LYS A 59 13.49 2.70 4.91
N SER A 60 13.29 1.56 4.27
CA SER A 60 13.03 1.48 2.84
C SER A 60 11.70 0.82 2.56
N ALA A 61 11.01 1.29 1.52
CA ALA A 61 9.74 0.74 1.09
C ALA A 61 9.65 0.67 -0.43
N THR A 62 9.25 -0.51 -0.92
CA THR A 62 8.99 -0.76 -2.33
C THR A 62 7.49 -0.91 -2.52
N PHE A 63 6.91 0.01 -3.28
CA PHE A 63 5.52 -0.01 -3.69
C PHE A 63 5.38 -0.72 -5.02
N TYR A 64 4.32 -1.51 -5.15
CA TYR A 64 3.98 -2.25 -6.34
C TYR A 64 2.59 -1.85 -6.81
N LEU A 65 2.45 -1.60 -8.10
CA LEU A 65 1.15 -1.60 -8.78
C LEU A 65 1.08 -2.84 -9.65
N ASN A 66 0.02 -3.63 -9.48
CA ASN A 66 -0.17 -4.83 -10.28
C ASN A 66 -0.54 -4.46 -11.72
N LYS A 67 0.06 -5.11 -12.71
CA LYS A 67 -0.33 -5.00 -14.12
C LYS A 67 -1.75 -5.55 -14.35
N ASP A 68 -2.13 -6.56 -13.59
CA ASP A 68 -3.49 -7.09 -13.54
C ASP A 68 -4.27 -6.41 -12.40
N TRP A 69 -5.34 -5.69 -12.73
CA TRP A 69 -6.24 -5.05 -11.76
C TRP A 69 -7.45 -5.92 -11.39
N GLY A 70 -7.68 -7.01 -12.12
CA GLY A 70 -8.84 -7.87 -11.97
C GLY A 70 -10.16 -7.24 -12.44
N ASP A 71 -11.26 -7.70 -11.85
CA ASP A 71 -12.62 -7.35 -12.27
C ASP A 71 -13.18 -6.06 -11.62
N GLY A 72 -12.35 -5.31 -10.87
CA GLY A 72 -12.74 -4.08 -10.18
C GLY A 72 -12.89 -2.84 -11.06
N GLU A 73 -13.40 -1.74 -10.50
CA GLU A 73 -13.31 -0.42 -11.14
C GLU A 73 -11.84 0.06 -11.15
N LEU A 74 -11.31 0.29 -12.34
CA LEU A 74 -9.99 0.90 -12.55
C LEU A 74 -10.24 2.34 -12.97
N ASP A 75 -10.18 3.25 -12.00
CA ASP A 75 -10.27 4.69 -12.23
C ASP A 75 -9.28 5.45 -11.31
N ARG A 76 -9.24 6.78 -11.45
CA ARG A 76 -8.35 7.61 -10.64
C ARG A 76 -8.67 7.55 -9.15
N LYS A 77 -9.92 7.33 -8.76
CA LYS A 77 -10.29 7.23 -7.34
C LYS A 77 -9.79 5.91 -6.76
N ALA A 78 -9.92 4.82 -7.49
CA ALA A 78 -9.43 3.51 -7.10
C ALA A 78 -7.91 3.49 -6.98
N LEU A 79 -7.18 4.09 -7.93
CA LEU A 79 -5.72 4.24 -7.87
C LEU A 79 -5.27 5.12 -6.71
N GLU A 80 -5.98 6.23 -6.44
CA GLU A 80 -5.66 7.10 -5.30
C GLU A 80 -5.93 6.41 -3.97
N ARG A 81 -7.02 5.62 -3.88
CA ARG A 81 -7.34 4.80 -2.73
C ARG A 81 -6.27 3.73 -2.49
N ALA A 82 -5.83 3.03 -3.54
CA ALA A 82 -4.74 2.08 -3.42
C ALA A 82 -3.45 2.78 -2.94
N ALA A 83 -3.11 3.94 -3.50
CA ALA A 83 -1.90 4.67 -3.12
C ALA A 83 -1.91 5.08 -1.64
N ILE A 84 -3.03 5.60 -1.11
CA ILE A 84 -3.10 5.95 0.31
C ILE A 84 -3.12 4.72 1.22
N HIS A 85 -3.71 3.61 0.76
CA HIS A 85 -3.73 2.34 1.49
C HIS A 85 -2.30 1.86 1.75
N GLU A 86 -1.51 1.76 0.69
CA GLU A 86 -0.12 1.30 0.79
C GLU A 86 0.75 2.24 1.62
N VAL A 87 0.53 3.55 1.53
CA VAL A 87 1.24 4.51 2.38
C VAL A 87 0.80 4.38 3.85
N GLY A 88 -0.47 4.04 4.10
CA GLY A 88 -1.00 3.78 5.43
C GLY A 88 -0.28 2.65 6.16
N HIS A 89 0.13 1.60 5.44
CA HIS A 89 0.95 0.53 6.01
C HIS A 89 2.30 1.07 6.53
N ILE A 90 2.95 1.98 5.80
CA ILE A 90 4.21 2.58 6.26
C ILE A 90 3.98 3.43 7.51
N LEU A 91 2.92 4.23 7.51
CA LEU A 91 2.54 5.07 8.64
C LEU A 91 2.36 4.25 9.94
N LEU A 92 1.90 3.01 9.81
CA LEU A 92 1.62 2.11 10.93
C LEU A 92 2.72 1.08 11.19
N CYS A 93 3.82 1.12 10.43
CA CYS A 93 4.90 0.14 10.47
C CYS A 93 5.48 -0.05 11.88
N ASP A 94 5.87 1.04 12.55
CA ASP A 94 6.47 0.98 13.88
C ASP A 94 5.50 0.44 14.94
N TYR A 95 4.22 0.79 14.82
CA TYR A 95 3.16 0.25 15.67
C TYR A 95 3.02 -1.26 15.48
N TYR A 96 2.94 -1.71 14.21
CA TYR A 96 2.82 -3.12 13.88
C TYR A 96 3.99 -3.93 14.47
N TRP A 97 5.23 -3.47 14.26
CA TRP A 97 6.43 -4.14 14.78
C TRP A 97 6.47 -4.19 16.31
N CYS A 98 6.12 -3.08 16.97
CA CYS A 98 6.04 -3.05 18.43
C CYS A 98 4.97 -4.00 18.98
N ALA A 99 3.81 -4.09 18.33
CA ALA A 99 2.72 -4.95 18.74
C ALA A 99 3.07 -6.44 18.54
N ALA A 100 3.60 -6.79 17.37
CA ALA A 100 3.87 -8.17 16.97
C ALA A 100 5.00 -8.80 17.80
N THR A 101 6.01 -8.01 18.17
CA THR A 101 7.19 -8.54 18.86
C THR A 101 7.04 -8.61 20.39
N ARG A 102 6.12 -7.84 20.99
CA ARG A 102 6.08 -7.65 22.46
C ARG A 102 4.90 -8.30 23.18
N PHE A 103 3.76 -8.50 22.53
CA PHE A 103 2.50 -8.80 23.24
C PHE A 103 1.90 -10.19 22.99
N GLY A 104 2.58 -11.08 22.27
CA GLY A 104 2.04 -12.41 21.95
C GLY A 104 0.74 -12.38 21.12
N ILE A 105 0.45 -11.23 20.50
CA ILE A 105 -0.69 -11.01 19.61
C ILE A 105 -0.31 -11.54 18.22
N THR A 106 -1.25 -12.19 17.52
CA THR A 106 -0.95 -12.74 16.19
C THR A 106 -0.83 -11.62 15.15
N SER A 107 0.01 -11.82 14.14
CA SER A 107 0.15 -10.91 12.99
C SER A 107 -1.18 -10.60 12.31
N GLU A 108 -2.08 -11.59 12.25
CA GLU A 108 -3.43 -11.45 11.68
C GLU A 108 -4.29 -10.45 12.49
N GLN A 109 -4.26 -10.52 13.82
CA GLN A 109 -5.00 -9.60 14.68
C GLN A 109 -4.49 -8.17 14.54
N ILE A 110 -3.17 -7.98 14.46
CA ILE A 110 -2.55 -6.65 14.31
C ILE A 110 -2.86 -6.09 12.92
N GLY A 111 -2.71 -6.89 11.87
CA GLY A 111 -3.05 -6.51 10.49
C GLY A 111 -4.54 -6.15 10.34
N GLY A 112 -5.44 -6.85 11.04
CA GLY A 112 -6.86 -6.49 11.07
C GLY A 112 -7.13 -5.10 11.66
N VAL A 113 -6.45 -4.75 12.76
CA VAL A 113 -6.55 -3.40 13.37
C VAL A 113 -5.91 -2.35 12.47
N GLU A 114 -4.76 -2.66 11.88
CA GLU A 114 -4.05 -1.81 10.92
C GLU A 114 -4.93 -1.45 9.72
N HIS A 115 -5.50 -2.44 9.04
CA HIS A 115 -6.46 -2.22 7.95
C HIS A 115 -7.67 -1.39 8.39
N ALA A 116 -8.18 -1.58 9.61
CA ALA A 116 -9.29 -0.79 10.12
C ALA A 116 -8.89 0.69 10.35
N ILE A 117 -7.66 0.99 10.75
CA ILE A 117 -7.15 2.35 10.85
C ILE A 117 -6.97 2.96 9.46
N ILE A 118 -6.33 2.24 8.54
CA ILE A 118 -6.11 2.69 7.16
C ILE A 118 -7.43 3.05 6.49
N ARG A 119 -8.47 2.21 6.61
CA ARG A 119 -9.81 2.50 6.07
C ARG A 119 -10.46 3.76 6.65
N ARG A 120 -10.25 4.05 7.95
CA ARG A 120 -10.74 5.30 8.55
C ARG A 120 -9.99 6.51 8.01
N LEU A 121 -8.68 6.39 7.78
CA LEU A 121 -7.86 7.44 7.16
C LEU A 121 -8.27 7.67 5.70
N GLU A 122 -8.50 6.60 4.93
CA GLU A 122 -9.05 6.66 3.57
C GLU A 122 -10.33 7.51 3.55
N ASN A 123 -11.32 7.17 4.38
CA ASN A 123 -12.60 7.89 4.42
C ASN A 123 -12.43 9.36 4.81
N PHE A 124 -11.57 9.65 5.81
CA PHE A 124 -11.33 11.02 6.27
C PHE A 124 -10.67 11.89 5.19
N ILE A 125 -9.66 11.35 4.51
CA ILE A 125 -8.83 12.10 3.56
C ILE A 125 -9.52 12.21 2.20
N LEU A 126 -10.14 11.14 1.73
CA LEU A 126 -10.82 11.09 0.43
C LEU A 126 -12.25 11.66 0.48
N ARG A 127 -12.78 11.93 1.68
CA ARG A 127 -14.16 12.44 1.89
C ARG A 127 -15.21 11.58 1.20
N THR A 128 -15.04 10.26 1.28
CA THR A 128 -15.95 9.23 0.75
C THR A 128 -16.91 8.75 1.81
#